data_AF-A0A5C6TXD1-F1
#
_entry.id   AF-A0A5C6TXD1-F1
#
_cell.length_a   1.000
_cell.length_b   1.000
_cell.length_c   1.000
_cell.angle_alpha   90.00
_cell.angle_beta   90.00
_cell.angle_gamma   90.00
#
_symmetry.space_group_name_H-M   'P 1'
#
loop_
_entity.id
_entity.type
_entity.pdbx_description
1 polymer ?
#
loop_
_entity_poly.entity_id
_entity_poly.type
_entity_poly.pdbx_seq_one_letter_code
_entity_poly.pdbx_strand_id
1 'polypeptide(L)'
;MGEWWARGKTVGNKPHEAIVIEPMPGGRWFERDADGNETMWGNVIEWAPPHRLLLAWRLGPDFTYDPKLETELEITFEPEGDGTRVTLEHRHLERLGARAREIAEKLGNGWPGVFARFTDFAAKATAQ
;
A
#
# COMPACT_ATOMS: atom_id res chain seq x y z
N MET A 1 7.50 4.43 -6.79
CA MET A 1 6.19 3.74 -6.80
C MET A 1 5.72 3.40 -8.22
N GLY A 2 5.73 4.33 -9.18
CA GLY A 2 5.29 4.07 -10.56
C GLY A 2 6.08 3.00 -11.34
N GLU A 3 7.30 2.66 -10.94
CA GLU A 3 8.16 1.70 -11.65
C GLU A 3 7.94 0.22 -11.29
N TRP A 4 7.30 -0.08 -10.15
CA TRP A 4 7.20 -1.46 -9.66
C TRP A 4 5.79 -1.88 -9.23
N TRP A 5 4.86 -0.94 -9.02
CA TRP A 5 3.49 -1.31 -8.66
C TRP A 5 2.77 -1.99 -9.85
N ALA A 6 2.03 -3.07 -9.57
CA ALA A 6 1.37 -3.85 -10.61
C ALA A 6 0.23 -3.05 -11.28
N ARG A 7 0.40 -2.73 -12.57
CA ARG A 7 -0.70 -2.26 -13.43
C ARG A 7 -1.84 -3.27 -13.39
N GLY A 8 -3.02 -2.87 -12.93
CA GLY A 8 -4.22 -3.72 -12.88
C GLY A 8 -4.93 -3.83 -11.52
N LYS A 9 -4.32 -3.34 -10.43
CA LYS A 9 -5.03 -3.14 -9.15
C LYS A 9 -5.38 -1.67 -8.98
N THR A 10 -6.45 -1.29 -9.65
CA THR A 10 -6.96 0.08 -9.70
C THR A 10 -8.20 0.16 -8.82
N VAL A 11 -8.25 1.19 -7.99
CA VAL A 11 -9.41 1.51 -7.16
C VAL A 11 -10.38 2.45 -7.88
N GLY A 12 -9.85 3.35 -8.70
CA GLY A 12 -10.58 4.27 -9.54
C GLY A 12 -11.17 3.61 -10.79
N ASN A 13 -11.95 4.41 -11.52
CA ASN A 13 -12.68 3.95 -12.70
C ASN A 13 -11.77 3.69 -13.93
N LYS A 14 -10.53 4.19 -13.92
CA LYS A 14 -9.59 4.11 -15.03
C LYS A 14 -8.25 3.55 -14.54
N PRO A 15 -7.53 2.76 -15.36
CA PRO A 15 -6.22 2.25 -14.99
C PRO A 15 -5.32 3.36 -14.42
N HIS A 16 -4.72 3.12 -13.25
CA HIS A 16 -3.77 4.06 -12.69
C HIS A 16 -2.49 4.09 -13.53
N GLU A 17 -1.96 5.29 -13.76
CA GLU A 17 -0.63 5.50 -14.32
C GLU A 17 0.43 5.61 -13.23
N ALA A 18 0.05 6.12 -12.06
CA ALA A 18 0.94 6.25 -10.92
C ALA A 18 0.22 5.97 -9.61
N ILE A 19 0.96 5.42 -8.65
CA ILE A 19 0.58 5.44 -7.22
C ILE A 19 1.54 6.37 -6.50
N VAL A 20 0.99 7.27 -5.70
CA VAL A 20 1.72 8.33 -5.02
C VAL A 20 1.52 8.16 -3.52
N ILE A 21 2.64 8.16 -2.79
CA ILE A 21 2.68 8.26 -1.33
C ILE A 21 3.57 9.47 -1.03
N GLU A 22 3.01 10.46 -0.33
CA GLU A 22 3.78 11.62 0.13
C GLU A 22 4.57 11.21 1.40
N PRO A 23 5.91 11.21 1.38
CA PRO A 23 6.75 10.57 2.41
C PRO A 23 6.90 11.44 3.66
N MET A 24 5.79 11.70 4.34
CA MET A 24 5.73 12.48 5.58
C MET A 24 4.47 12.12 6.38
N PRO A 25 4.47 12.25 7.71
CA PRO A 25 3.24 12.09 8.50
C PRO A 25 2.14 13.05 8.00
N GLY A 26 0.93 12.51 7.80
CA GLY A 26 -0.19 13.23 7.20
C GLY A 26 -0.16 13.33 5.67
N GLY A 27 0.89 12.81 5.02
CA GLY A 27 1.00 12.76 3.56
C GLY A 27 -0.10 11.92 2.92
N ARG A 28 -0.51 12.25 1.70
CA ARG A 28 -1.56 11.54 0.96
C ARG A 28 -1.05 10.23 0.37
N TRP A 29 -1.96 9.25 0.29
CA TRP A 29 -1.79 8.03 -0.47
C TRP A 29 -2.94 7.87 -1.47
N PHE A 30 -2.61 7.91 -2.76
CA PHE A 30 -3.60 7.89 -3.83
C PHE A 30 -3.02 7.30 -5.12
N GLU A 31 -3.91 6.92 -6.04
CA GLU A 31 -3.56 6.61 -7.41
C GLU A 31 -3.96 7.75 -8.35
N ARG A 32 -3.24 7.91 -9.45
CA ARG A 32 -3.54 8.90 -10.49
C ARG A 32 -3.69 8.21 -11.84
N ASP A 33 -4.77 8.49 -12.55
CA ASP A 33 -5.02 7.98 -13.91
C ASP A 33 -4.37 8.85 -15.01
N ALA A 34 -4.50 8.41 -16.27
CA ALA A 34 -3.90 9.08 -17.43
C ALA A 34 -4.51 10.45 -17.74
N ASP A 35 -5.72 10.71 -17.24
CA ASP A 35 -6.39 11.99 -17.35
C ASP A 35 -6.03 12.92 -16.18
N GLY A 36 -5.23 12.45 -15.23
CA GLY A 36 -4.81 13.18 -14.04
C GLY A 36 -5.78 13.11 -12.87
N ASN A 37 -6.83 12.29 -12.93
CA ASN A 37 -7.76 12.14 -11.81
C ASN A 37 -7.07 11.37 -10.68
N GLU A 38 -7.18 11.91 -9.46
CA GLU A 38 -6.64 11.31 -8.25
C GLU A 38 -7.74 10.53 -7.51
N THR A 39 -7.49 9.24 -7.22
CA THR A 39 -8.37 8.41 -6.39
C THR A 39 -7.66 8.08 -5.08
N MET A 40 -8.22 8.57 -3.98
CA MET A 40 -7.64 8.41 -2.64
C MET A 40 -7.72 6.97 -2.15
N TRP A 41 -6.63 6.50 -1.55
CA TRP A 41 -6.55 5.23 -0.84
C TRP A 41 -6.51 5.47 0.68
N GLY A 42 -5.82 6.54 1.10
CA GLY A 42 -5.71 6.94 2.49
C GLY A 42 -4.57 7.94 2.70
N ASN A 43 -3.86 7.82 3.81
CA ASN A 43 -2.79 8.74 4.18
C ASN A 43 -1.67 8.06 4.97
N VAL A 44 -0.52 8.70 5.07
CA VAL A 44 0.59 8.27 5.91
C VAL A 44 0.30 8.66 7.35
N ILE A 45 0.34 7.69 8.24
CA ILE A 45 0.28 7.90 9.69
C ILE A 45 1.69 8.16 10.21
N GLU A 46 2.66 7.32 9.84
CA GLU A 46 4.05 7.43 10.26
C GLU A 46 5.00 7.20 9.08
N TRP A 47 6.01 8.05 8.97
CA TRP A 47 7.12 7.90 8.03
C TRP A 47 8.43 7.92 8.81
N ALA A 48 9.02 6.74 9.03
CA ALA A 48 10.24 6.55 9.81
C ALA A 48 11.28 5.76 9.00
N PRO A 49 11.81 6.32 7.90
CA PRO A 49 12.83 5.65 7.10
C PRO A 49 14.14 5.47 7.88
N PRO A 50 14.91 4.38 7.63
CA PRO A 50 14.59 3.28 6.72
C PRO A 50 13.71 2.19 7.34
N HIS A 51 13.23 2.35 8.57
CA HIS A 51 12.74 1.25 9.40
C HIS A 51 11.24 0.94 9.26
N ARG A 52 10.40 1.98 9.07
CA ARG A 52 8.95 1.81 9.17
C ARG A 52 8.16 2.82 8.34
N LEU A 53 7.08 2.33 7.75
CA LEU A 53 6.02 3.11 7.10
C LEU A 53 4.68 2.60 7.63
N LEU A 54 3.89 3.49 8.23
CA LEU A 54 2.54 3.21 8.68
C LEU A 54 1.55 4.02 7.85
N LEU A 55 0.60 3.33 7.22
CA LEU A 55 -0.40 3.90 6.33
C LEU A 55 -1.80 3.69 6.92
N ALA A 56 -2.62 4.73 6.90
CA ALA A 56 -4.06 4.62 7.03
C ALA A 56 -4.62 4.10 5.70
N TRP A 57 -5.21 2.92 5.73
CA TRP A 57 -5.97 2.34 4.64
C TRP A 57 -7.45 2.66 4.84
N ARG A 58 -8.00 3.49 3.96
CA ARG A 58 -9.38 4.01 4.04
C ARG A 58 -10.29 3.48 2.94
N LEU A 59 -9.95 2.32 2.37
CA LEU A 59 -10.78 1.66 1.36
C LEU A 59 -11.66 0.61 2.02
N GLY A 60 -12.96 0.69 1.75
CA GLY A 60 -13.95 -0.27 2.18
C GLY A 60 -13.85 -1.63 1.47
N PRO A 61 -14.77 -2.55 1.77
CA PRO A 61 -14.75 -3.90 1.20
C PRO A 61 -15.01 -3.94 -0.31
N ASP A 62 -15.59 -2.88 -0.87
CA ASP A 62 -15.76 -2.70 -2.32
C ASP A 62 -14.59 -1.93 -2.95
N PHE A 63 -13.49 -1.76 -2.20
CA PHE A 63 -12.36 -0.91 -2.55
C PHE A 63 -12.70 0.57 -2.77
N THR A 64 -13.88 1.02 -2.37
CA THR A 64 -14.27 2.44 -2.42
C THR A 64 -13.68 3.21 -1.24
N TYR A 65 -13.18 4.41 -1.49
CA TYR A 65 -12.71 5.31 -0.43
C TYR A 65 -13.84 5.72 0.51
N ASP A 66 -13.65 5.49 1.80
CA ASP A 66 -14.52 5.97 2.87
C ASP A 66 -13.68 6.72 3.92
N PRO A 67 -13.83 8.06 4.05
CA PRO A 67 -13.05 8.84 5.00
C PRO A 67 -13.31 8.49 6.47
N LYS A 68 -14.42 7.78 6.77
CA LYS A 68 -14.76 7.33 8.12
C LYS A 68 -14.15 5.96 8.45
N LEU A 69 -13.71 5.23 7.45
CA LEU A 69 -13.05 3.95 7.62
C LEU A 69 -11.54 4.18 7.74
N GLU A 70 -10.93 3.55 8.74
CA GLU A 70 -9.49 3.58 8.91
C GLU A 70 -9.03 2.23 9.41
N THR A 71 -8.40 1.47 8.53
CA THR A 71 -7.60 0.29 8.87
C THR A 71 -6.13 0.67 8.73
N GLU A 72 -5.22 -0.07 9.35
CA GLU A 72 -3.80 0.29 9.32
C GLU A 72 -3.00 -0.71 8.53
N LEU A 73 -2.11 -0.22 7.68
CA LEU A 73 -1.15 -1.01 6.96
C LEU A 73 0.25 -0.60 7.41
N GLU A 74 0.87 -1.46 8.19
CA GLU A 74 2.24 -1.27 8.66
C GLU A 74 3.21 -2.05 7.79
N ILE A 75 4.28 -1.38 7.38
CA ILE A 75 5.40 -1.98 6.66
C ILE A 75 6.67 -1.70 7.45
N THR A 76 7.37 -2.75 7.88
CA THR A 76 8.65 -2.65 8.58
C THR A 76 9.77 -3.27 7.78
N PHE A 77 10.97 -2.70 7.93
CA PHE A 77 12.20 -3.13 7.28
C PHE A 77 13.22 -3.44 8.35
N GLU A 78 13.61 -4.69 8.44
CA GLU A 78 14.55 -5.19 9.44
C GLU A 78 15.76 -5.84 8.74
N PRO A 79 16.99 -5.61 9.21
CA PRO A 79 18.15 -6.31 8.67
C PRO A 79 18.03 -7.82 8.96
N GLU A 80 18.26 -8.65 7.95
CA GLU A 80 18.24 -10.11 8.06
C GLU A 80 19.42 -10.70 7.27
N GLY A 81 20.51 -11.03 7.97
CA GLY A 81 21.76 -11.47 7.34
C GLY A 81 22.31 -10.39 6.39
N ASP A 82 22.63 -10.80 5.16
CA ASP A 82 23.06 -9.90 4.08
C ASP A 82 21.89 -9.20 3.35
N GLY A 83 20.66 -9.37 3.85
CA GLY A 83 19.43 -8.87 3.24
C GLY A 83 18.60 -7.98 4.15
N THR A 84 17.39 -7.64 3.68
CA THR A 84 16.37 -6.91 4.45
C THR A 84 15.10 -7.73 4.46
N ARG A 85 14.62 -8.07 5.65
CA ARG A 85 13.30 -8.64 5.87
C ARG A 85 12.27 -7.51 5.84
N VAL A 86 11.30 -7.64 4.94
CA VAL A 86 10.18 -6.72 4.84
C VAL A 86 8.94 -7.40 5.39
N THR A 87 8.38 -6.86 6.47
CA THR A 87 7.14 -7.38 7.06
C THR A 87 6.01 -6.40 6.76
N LEU A 88 4.87 -6.94 6.32
CA LEU A 88 3.64 -6.17 6.18
C LEU A 88 2.58 -6.75 7.09
N GLU A 89 1.97 -5.88 7.88
CA GLU A 89 0.85 -6.20 8.75
C GLU A 89 -0.32 -5.28 8.45
N HIS A 90 -1.49 -5.87 8.20
CA HIS A 90 -2.73 -5.13 8.04
C HIS A 90 -3.59 -5.31 9.29
N ARG A 91 -3.66 -4.25 10.10
CA ARG A 91 -4.41 -4.19 11.36
C ARG A 91 -5.78 -3.60 11.17
N HIS A 92 -6.62 -3.82 12.19
CA HIS A 92 -7.95 -3.24 12.29
C HIS A 92 -8.92 -3.66 11.20
N LEU A 93 -8.69 -4.82 10.57
CA LEU A 93 -9.56 -5.35 9.53
C LEU A 93 -10.98 -5.61 10.05
N GLU A 94 -11.20 -5.79 11.36
CA GLU A 94 -12.54 -5.89 11.95
C GLU A 94 -13.42 -4.66 11.65
N ARG A 95 -12.82 -3.49 11.38
CA ARG A 95 -13.54 -2.26 11.01
C ARG A 95 -14.20 -2.36 9.64
N LEU A 96 -13.83 -3.33 8.80
CA LEU A 96 -14.51 -3.65 7.54
C LEU A 96 -15.83 -4.42 7.74
N GLY A 97 -16.20 -4.71 9.00
CA GLY A 97 -17.46 -5.35 9.36
C GLY A 97 -17.54 -6.80 8.90
N ALA A 98 -18.72 -7.25 8.49
CA ALA A 98 -18.99 -8.66 8.14
C ALA A 98 -18.10 -9.20 7.00
N ARG A 99 -17.53 -8.31 6.17
CA ARG A 99 -16.66 -8.68 5.03
C ARG A 99 -15.17 -8.66 5.38
N ALA A 100 -14.79 -8.37 6.62
CA ALA A 100 -13.39 -8.31 7.06
C ALA A 100 -12.56 -9.54 6.64
N ARG A 101 -13.11 -10.74 6.83
CA ARG A 101 -12.43 -12.00 6.48
C ARG A 101 -12.22 -12.15 4.97
N GLU A 102 -13.24 -11.86 4.17
CA GLU A 102 -13.16 -11.88 2.70
C GLU A 102 -12.06 -10.94 2.20
N ILE A 103 -12.01 -9.73 2.75
CA ILE A 103 -11.02 -8.72 2.38
C ILE A 103 -9.62 -9.11 2.84
N ALA A 104 -9.48 -9.65 4.05
CA ALA A 104 -8.21 -10.19 4.55
C ALA A 104 -7.65 -11.27 3.62
N GLU A 105 -8.49 -12.20 3.15
CA GLU A 105 -8.07 -13.25 2.20
C GLU A 105 -7.68 -12.66 0.83
N LYS A 106 -8.45 -11.71 0.30
CA LYS A 106 -8.13 -11.01 -0.96
C LYS A 106 -6.81 -10.24 -0.88
N LEU A 107 -6.57 -9.55 0.23
CA LEU A 107 -5.35 -8.80 0.49
C LEU A 107 -4.16 -9.76 0.70
N GLY A 108 -4.34 -10.83 1.47
CA GLY A 108 -3.33 -11.86 1.68
C GLY A 108 -2.87 -12.54 0.39
N ASN A 109 -3.77 -12.76 -0.56
CA ASN A 109 -3.42 -13.24 -1.91
C ASN A 109 -2.81 -12.15 -2.80
N GLY A 110 -3.01 -10.88 -2.45
CA GLY A 110 -2.65 -9.73 -3.26
C GLY A 110 -1.29 -9.12 -2.94
N TRP A 111 -0.94 -9.02 -1.66
CA TRP A 111 0.31 -8.43 -1.18
C TRP A 111 1.58 -9.17 -1.62
N PRO A 112 1.63 -10.52 -1.69
CA PRO A 112 2.82 -11.24 -2.13
C PRO A 112 3.27 -10.83 -3.55
N GLY A 113 2.32 -10.61 -4.47
CA GLY A 113 2.64 -10.16 -5.84
C GLY A 113 3.11 -8.71 -5.92
N VAL A 114 2.71 -7.87 -4.96
CA VAL A 114 3.20 -6.49 -4.83
C VAL A 114 4.62 -6.48 -4.26
N PHE A 115 4.88 -7.31 -3.25
CA PHE A 115 6.21 -7.46 -2.65
C PHE A 115 7.23 -8.07 -3.60
N ALA A 116 6.88 -9.08 -4.38
CA ALA A 116 7.81 -9.64 -5.37
C ALA A 116 8.38 -8.55 -6.28
N ARG A 117 7.52 -7.62 -6.75
CA ARG A 117 7.94 -6.49 -7.58
C ARG A 117 8.74 -5.44 -6.81
N PHE A 118 8.41 -5.20 -5.55
CA PHE A 118 9.20 -4.33 -4.68
C PHE A 118 10.60 -4.89 -4.47
N THR A 119 10.73 -6.17 -4.15
CA THR A 119 12.01 -6.85 -3.95
C THR A 119 12.85 -6.84 -5.23
N ASP A 120 12.24 -7.09 -6.39
CA ASP A 120 12.88 -6.96 -7.71
C ASP A 120 13.38 -5.54 -8.00
N PHE A 121 12.63 -4.52 -7.58
CA PHE A 121 13.03 -3.12 -7.73
C PHE A 121 14.13 -2.72 -6.74
N ALA A 122 13.98 -3.08 -5.48
CA ALA A 122 14.95 -2.80 -4.42
C ALA A 122 16.30 -3.46 -4.72
N ALA A 123 16.31 -4.73 -5.17
CA ALA A 123 17.53 -5.42 -5.57
C ALA A 123 18.27 -4.74 -6.75
N LYS A 124 17.55 -4.00 -7.61
CA LYS A 124 18.13 -3.21 -8.70
C LYS A 124 18.59 -1.83 -8.26
N ALA A 125 17.99 -1.27 -7.21
CA ALA A 125 18.39 0.02 -6.64
C ALA A 125 19.66 -0.06 -5.79
N THR A 126 19.95 -1.22 -5.17
CA THR A 126 21.21 -1.46 -4.42
C THR A 126 22.42 -1.74 -5.32
N ALA A 127 22.23 -1.86 -6.63
CA ALA A 127 23.27 -2.20 -7.60
C ALA A 127 23.85 -0.98 -8.37
N GLN A 128 23.60 0.25 -7.90
CA GLN A 128 24.12 1.50 -8.50
C GLN A 128 24.90 2.34 -7.49
#